data_AF-A0A7V7WYC4-F1
#
_entry.id   AF-A0A7V7WYC4-F1
#
_cell.length_a   1.000
_cell.length_b   1.000
_cell.length_c   1.000
_cell.angle_alpha   90.00
_cell.angle_beta   90.00
_cell.angle_gamma   90.00
#
_symmetry.space_group_name_H-M   'P 1'
#
loop_
_entity.id
_entity.type
_entity.pdbx_description
1 polymer ?
#
loop_
_entity_poly.entity_id
_entity_poly.type
_entity_poly.pdbx_seq_one_letter_code
_entity_poly.pdbx_strand_id
1 'polypeptide(L)'
;MRGISATASTFGALAIVVGCGPYEKAKLDREVDRLCAIDGGVRVYETVKLGKENFGADGEVFPQFRAQIRVGESLGPDYRLTSTKELIVRGDPSLTKWSVTITRVSDRKVLARQINYVRGGGDLPGPWAPSSYSCRNVSLDLSKLVFLKEDSK
;
A
#
# COMPACT_ATOMS: atom_id res chain seq x y z
N MET A 1 13.82 -75.11 20.60
CA MET A 1 12.87 -74.11 20.04
C MET A 1 13.55 -72.76 20.08
N ARG A 2 13.96 -72.22 18.93
CA ARG A 2 14.68 -70.93 18.80
C ARG A 2 13.66 -69.84 18.50
N GLY A 3 13.44 -68.93 19.46
CA GLY A 3 12.59 -67.76 19.29
C GLY A 3 13.35 -66.64 18.57
N ILE A 4 12.87 -66.24 17.40
CA ILE A 4 13.40 -65.09 16.65
C ILE A 4 12.73 -63.84 17.22
N SER A 5 13.49 -63.01 17.96
CA SER A 5 13.05 -61.67 18.34
C SER A 5 13.16 -60.75 17.12
N ALA A 6 12.01 -60.30 16.61
CA ALA A 6 11.94 -59.26 15.60
C ALA A 6 12.17 -57.89 16.25
N THR A 7 13.33 -57.30 16.02
CA THR A 7 13.60 -55.90 16.33
C THR A 7 12.87 -55.02 15.31
N ALA A 8 11.73 -54.45 15.71
CA ALA A 8 11.02 -53.45 14.92
C ALA A 8 11.83 -52.14 14.91
N SER A 9 12.56 -51.93 13.81
CA SER A 9 13.28 -50.69 13.53
C SER A 9 12.25 -49.61 13.16
N THR A 10 11.93 -48.73 14.11
CA THR A 10 11.08 -47.56 13.89
C THR A 10 11.81 -46.55 13.00
N PHE A 11 11.54 -46.61 11.69
CA PHE A 11 11.88 -45.51 10.78
C PHE A 11 11.11 -44.26 11.20
N GLY A 12 11.83 -43.26 11.68
CA GLY A 12 11.29 -41.95 12.06
C GLY A 12 10.59 -41.30 10.87
N ALA A 13 9.29 -41.09 11.01
CA ALA A 13 8.52 -40.24 10.12
C ALA A 13 8.90 -38.78 10.40
N LEU A 14 9.91 -38.27 9.68
CA LEU A 14 10.17 -36.84 9.60
C LEU A 14 9.03 -36.20 8.80
N ALA A 15 7.97 -35.80 9.50
CA ALA A 15 6.87 -35.04 8.91
C ALA A 15 7.39 -33.65 8.50
N ILE A 16 7.69 -33.48 7.21
CA ILE A 16 7.98 -32.18 6.60
C ILE A 16 6.68 -31.39 6.56
N VAL A 17 6.38 -30.66 7.64
CA VAL A 17 5.33 -29.64 7.67
C VAL A 17 5.91 -28.34 7.11
N VAL A 18 6.09 -28.28 5.80
CA VAL A 18 6.51 -27.05 5.11
C VAL A 18 5.61 -26.90 3.89
N GLY A 19 4.58 -26.06 3.96
CA GLY A 19 3.73 -25.88 2.77
C GLY A 19 2.75 -24.71 2.77
N CYS A 20 2.10 -24.38 3.89
CA CYS A 20 0.95 -23.45 3.79
C CYS A 20 1.35 -21.96 3.70
N GLY A 21 2.34 -21.52 4.49
CA GLY A 21 2.76 -20.10 4.55
C GLY A 21 3.28 -19.54 3.21
N PRO A 22 4.28 -20.20 2.57
CA PRO A 22 4.84 -19.70 1.31
C PRO A 22 3.84 -19.68 0.16
N TYR A 23 2.89 -20.62 0.13
CA TYR A 23 1.89 -20.72 -0.91
C TYR A 23 0.86 -19.57 -0.85
N GLU A 24 0.27 -19.33 0.32
CA GLU A 24 -0.68 -18.22 0.49
C GLU A 24 0.00 -16.86 0.28
N LYS A 25 1.27 -16.72 0.68
CA LYS A 25 2.08 -15.55 0.38
C LYS A 25 2.19 -15.29 -1.12
N ALA A 26 2.64 -16.30 -1.89
CA ALA A 26 2.80 -16.16 -3.34
C ALA A 26 1.47 -15.94 -4.07
N LYS A 27 0.37 -16.50 -3.54
CA LYS A 27 -0.98 -16.26 -4.06
C LYS A 27 -1.41 -14.81 -3.85
N LEU A 28 -1.18 -14.24 -2.67
CA LEU A 28 -1.48 -12.83 -2.43
C LEU A 28 -0.55 -11.88 -3.18
N ASP A 29 0.72 -12.23 -3.42
CA ASP A 29 1.60 -11.44 -4.29
C ASP A 29 1.02 -11.32 -5.72
N ARG A 30 0.54 -12.44 -6.28
CA ARG A 30 -0.16 -12.42 -7.59
C ARG A 30 -1.45 -11.62 -7.55
N GLU A 31 -2.19 -11.68 -6.44
CA GLU A 31 -3.42 -10.90 -6.29
C GLU A 31 -3.13 -9.40 -6.19
N VAL A 32 -2.06 -9.00 -5.49
CA VAL A 32 -1.55 -7.63 -5.50
C VAL A 32 -1.26 -7.20 -6.94
N ASP A 33 -0.46 -7.97 -7.68
CA ASP A 33 -0.12 -7.64 -9.08
C ASP A 33 -1.38 -7.48 -9.95
N ARG A 34 -2.35 -8.38 -9.82
CA ARG A 34 -3.63 -8.32 -10.52
C ARG A 34 -4.40 -7.04 -10.17
N LEU A 35 -4.59 -6.73 -8.90
CA LEU A 35 -5.34 -5.55 -8.45
C LEU A 35 -4.63 -4.25 -8.86
N CYS A 36 -3.29 -4.22 -8.75
CA CYS A 36 -2.48 -3.11 -9.22
C CYS A 36 -2.67 -2.86 -10.72
N ALA A 37 -2.79 -3.91 -11.53
CA ALA A 37 -3.05 -3.78 -12.96
C ALA A 37 -4.47 -3.28 -13.29
N ILE A 38 -5.46 -3.55 -12.44
CA ILE A 38 -6.85 -3.12 -12.63
C ILE A 38 -7.03 -1.63 -12.31
N ASP A 39 -6.67 -1.22 -11.09
CA ASP A 39 -6.92 0.15 -10.62
C ASP A 39 -5.80 0.74 -9.76
N GLY A 40 -4.70 0.03 -9.55
CA GLY A 40 -3.55 0.54 -8.83
C GLY A 40 -2.82 1.67 -9.54
N GLY A 41 -1.98 2.36 -8.78
CA GLY A 41 -1.20 3.50 -9.25
C GLY A 41 -1.94 4.82 -9.08
N VAL A 42 -1.52 5.82 -9.87
CA VAL A 42 -2.03 7.19 -9.80
C VAL A 42 -2.88 7.50 -11.03
N ARG A 43 -4.04 8.11 -10.80
CA ARG A 43 -4.90 8.70 -11.83
C ARG A 43 -5.09 10.17 -11.50
N VAL A 44 -4.62 11.04 -12.38
CA VAL A 44 -4.88 12.49 -12.32
C VAL A 44 -5.99 12.80 -13.34
N TYR A 45 -7.10 13.33 -12.85
CA TYR A 45 -8.25 13.72 -13.66
C TYR A 45 -8.17 15.19 -14.07
N GLU A 46 -7.64 16.04 -13.19
CA GLU A 46 -7.49 17.47 -13.42
C GLU A 46 -6.26 17.97 -12.66
N THR A 47 -5.43 18.77 -13.34
CA THR A 47 -4.34 19.51 -12.73
C THR A 47 -4.76 20.94 -12.45
N VAL A 48 -4.28 21.53 -11.36
CA VAL A 48 -4.58 22.90 -10.97
C VAL A 48 -3.29 23.72 -10.94
N LYS A 49 -3.32 24.89 -11.57
CA LYS A 49 -2.25 25.87 -11.45
C LYS A 49 -2.44 26.68 -10.17
N LEU A 50 -1.40 26.77 -9.35
CA LEU A 50 -1.40 27.55 -8.12
C LEU A 50 -0.30 28.62 -8.18
N GLY A 51 -0.57 29.75 -7.51
CA GLY A 51 0.41 30.78 -7.31
C GLY A 51 1.63 30.28 -6.54
N LYS A 52 2.77 30.94 -6.75
CA LYS A 52 4.08 30.52 -6.22
C LYS A 52 4.12 30.48 -4.69
N GLU A 53 3.27 31.27 -4.03
CA GLU A 53 3.09 31.32 -2.58
C GLU A 53 2.62 29.98 -1.99
N ASN A 54 2.02 29.11 -2.81
CA ASN A 54 1.59 27.78 -2.38
C ASN A 54 2.67 26.71 -2.51
N PHE A 55 3.89 27.08 -2.92
CA PHE A 55 5.00 26.15 -3.06
C PHE A 55 6.15 26.49 -2.11
N GLY A 56 6.64 25.48 -1.40
CA GLY A 56 7.87 25.55 -0.62
C GLY A 56 9.11 25.68 -1.51
N ALA A 57 10.25 26.00 -0.88
CA ALA A 57 11.54 26.11 -1.57
C ALA A 57 11.98 24.78 -2.23
N ASP A 58 11.52 23.65 -1.71
CA ASP A 58 11.78 22.28 -2.18
C ASP A 58 10.71 21.78 -3.18
N GLY A 59 9.79 22.64 -3.62
CA GLY A 59 8.67 22.27 -4.48
C GLY A 59 7.59 21.46 -3.76
N GLU A 60 7.58 21.45 -2.43
CA GLU A 60 6.42 20.99 -1.69
C GLU A 60 5.20 21.86 -2.00
N VAL A 61 4.04 21.22 -2.15
CA VAL A 61 2.75 21.90 -2.28
C VAL A 61 2.15 22.14 -0.90
N PHE A 62 1.71 23.36 -0.65
CA PHE A 62 1.05 23.78 0.59
C PHE A 62 1.87 23.53 1.88
N PRO A 63 3.13 23.97 1.96
CA PRO A 63 3.97 23.78 3.16
C PRO A 63 3.31 24.31 4.44
N GLN A 64 2.52 25.37 4.34
CA GLN A 64 1.79 25.99 5.46
C GLN A 64 0.73 25.09 6.09
N PHE A 65 0.25 24.07 5.37
CA PHE A 65 -0.82 23.16 5.82
C PHE A 65 -0.29 21.78 6.26
N ARG A 66 1.03 21.56 6.28
CA ARG A 66 1.67 20.30 6.72
C ARG A 66 1.13 19.76 8.05
N ALA A 67 0.94 20.63 9.05
CA ALA A 67 0.45 20.24 10.36
C ALA A 67 -1.01 19.75 10.32
N GLN A 68 -1.81 20.27 9.38
CA GLN A 68 -3.24 20.00 9.27
C GLN A 68 -3.51 18.68 8.52
N ILE A 69 -2.63 18.29 7.60
CA ILE A 69 -2.68 16.97 6.93
C ILE A 69 -2.71 15.84 7.96
N ARG A 70 -2.01 16.00 9.10
CA ARG A 70 -1.97 15.01 10.19
C ARG A 70 -3.23 14.98 11.07
N VAL A 71 -4.01 16.06 11.08
CA VAL A 71 -5.12 16.28 12.01
C VAL A 71 -6.49 16.17 11.31
N GLY A 72 -6.53 16.33 9.99
CA GLY A 72 -7.80 16.30 9.26
C GLY A 72 -7.68 16.54 7.78
N GLU A 73 -6.76 15.85 7.09
CA GLU A 73 -6.92 15.51 5.67
C GLU A 73 -7.27 16.72 4.76
N SER A 74 -6.66 17.88 5.02
CA SER A 74 -6.95 19.12 4.30
C SER A 74 -5.67 19.77 3.76
N LEU A 75 -5.70 20.15 2.49
CA LEU A 75 -4.67 20.94 1.83
C LEU A 75 -5.18 22.38 1.72
N GLY A 76 -5.33 23.02 2.88
CA GLY A 76 -5.92 24.36 2.99
C GLY A 76 -7.45 24.35 2.95
N PRO A 77 -8.09 25.51 2.72
CA PRO A 77 -9.55 25.62 2.69
C PRO A 77 -10.18 25.03 1.42
N ASP A 78 -9.44 25.00 0.31
CA ASP A 78 -9.99 24.73 -1.02
C ASP A 78 -9.87 23.27 -1.44
N TYR A 79 -9.05 22.48 -0.77
CA TYR A 79 -8.76 21.09 -1.13
C TYR A 79 -8.78 20.17 0.09
N ARG A 80 -9.32 18.96 -0.12
CA ARG A 80 -9.31 17.85 0.83
C ARG A 80 -8.44 16.72 0.30
N LEU A 81 -7.65 16.13 1.18
CA LEU A 81 -6.77 14.99 0.92
C LEU A 81 -7.22 13.81 1.79
N THR A 82 -8.06 12.94 1.25
CA THR A 82 -8.60 11.80 2.01
C THR A 82 -7.76 10.55 1.83
N SER A 83 -7.39 9.88 2.92
CA SER A 83 -6.61 8.66 2.96
C SER A 83 -7.40 7.54 3.64
N THR A 84 -7.78 6.52 2.87
CA THR A 84 -8.49 5.36 3.39
C THR A 84 -7.63 4.10 3.37
N LYS A 85 -7.82 3.27 4.40
CA LYS A 85 -7.22 1.94 4.51
C LYS A 85 -8.35 0.92 4.58
N GLU A 86 -8.38 0.01 3.62
CA GLU A 86 -9.36 -1.08 3.55
C GLU A 86 -8.64 -2.42 3.66
N LEU A 87 -9.01 -3.22 4.66
CA LEU A 87 -8.48 -4.57 4.83
C LEU A 87 -9.30 -5.54 3.95
N ILE A 88 -8.65 -6.09 2.92
CA ILE A 88 -9.29 -7.01 1.97
C ILE A 88 -9.18 -8.46 2.46
N VAL A 89 -7.98 -8.86 2.90
CA VAL A 89 -7.72 -10.17 3.48
C VAL A 89 -7.12 -9.99 4.86
N ARG A 90 -7.76 -10.58 5.87
CA ARG A 90 -7.30 -10.61 7.26
C ARG A 90 -6.49 -11.89 7.50
N GLY A 91 -5.41 -11.78 8.27
CA GLY A 91 -4.60 -12.93 8.67
C GLY A 91 -3.11 -12.70 8.43
N ASP A 92 -2.37 -13.80 8.39
CA ASP A 92 -0.95 -13.84 8.06
C ASP A 92 -0.72 -14.87 6.94
N PRO A 93 -0.59 -14.45 5.66
CA PRO A 93 -0.48 -13.06 5.20
C PRO A 93 -1.80 -12.28 5.16
N SER A 94 -1.70 -10.95 5.17
CA SER A 94 -2.81 -10.00 4.99
C SER A 94 -2.70 -9.26 3.66
N LEU A 95 -3.83 -8.73 3.17
CA LEU A 95 -3.91 -7.86 1.99
C LEU A 95 -4.72 -6.60 2.33
N THR A 96 -4.12 -5.43 2.09
CA THR A 96 -4.73 -4.12 2.35
C THR A 96 -4.73 -3.26 1.09
N LYS A 97 -5.81 -2.51 0.87
CA LYS A 97 -5.88 -1.41 -0.10
C LYS A 97 -5.72 -0.08 0.64
N TRP A 98 -4.74 0.69 0.23
CA TRP A 98 -4.57 2.09 0.62
C TRP A 98 -5.03 2.96 -0.53
N SER A 99 -5.86 3.96 -0.25
CA SER A 99 -6.26 4.91 -1.27
C SER A 99 -6.15 6.34 -0.77
N VAL A 100 -5.61 7.22 -1.61
CA VAL A 100 -5.47 8.64 -1.35
C VAL A 100 -6.20 9.40 -2.44
N THR A 101 -7.03 10.37 -2.08
CA THR A 101 -7.85 11.13 -3.03
C THR A 101 -7.73 12.62 -2.73
N ILE A 102 -7.48 13.42 -3.76
CA ILE A 102 -7.53 14.89 -3.67
C ILE A 102 -8.84 15.36 -4.28
N THR A 103 -9.63 16.09 -3.49
CA THR A 103 -10.93 16.61 -3.88
C THR A 103 -10.96 18.13 -3.71
N ARG A 104 -11.43 18.85 -4.72
CA ARG A 104 -11.67 20.29 -4.64
C ARG A 104 -12.98 20.55 -3.89
N VAL A 105 -12.95 21.47 -2.93
CA VAL A 105 -14.08 21.73 -2.03
C VAL A 105 -15.22 22.45 -2.73
N SER A 106 -14.92 23.41 -3.61
CA SER A 106 -15.93 24.28 -4.24
C SER A 106 -16.97 23.52 -5.07
N ASP A 107 -16.57 22.45 -5.74
CA ASP A 107 -17.41 21.65 -6.63
C ASP A 107 -17.46 20.16 -6.28
N ARG A 108 -16.73 19.74 -5.23
CA ARG A 108 -16.58 18.34 -4.81
C ARG A 108 -15.98 17.44 -5.88
N LYS A 109 -15.25 18.00 -6.86
CA LYS A 109 -14.63 17.22 -7.94
C LYS A 109 -13.36 16.54 -7.45
N VAL A 110 -13.20 15.26 -7.79
CA VAL A 110 -11.97 14.51 -7.56
C VAL A 110 -10.92 14.93 -8.60
N LEU A 111 -9.82 15.50 -8.13
CA LEU A 111 -8.71 15.96 -8.98
C LEU A 111 -7.74 14.83 -9.27
N ALA A 112 -7.45 13.99 -8.28
CA ALA A 112 -6.66 12.78 -8.46
C ALA A 112 -7.00 11.72 -7.43
N ARG A 113 -6.68 10.48 -7.79
CA ARG A 113 -6.75 9.33 -6.90
C ARG A 113 -5.51 8.48 -7.07
N GLN A 114 -5.02 7.98 -5.95
CA GLN A 114 -3.95 7.02 -5.87
C GLN A 114 -4.44 5.78 -5.14
N ILE A 115 -4.10 4.60 -5.66
CA ILE A 115 -4.42 3.31 -5.04
C ILE A 115 -3.15 2.47 -4.95
N ASN A 116 -2.89 1.92 -3.78
CA ASN A 116 -1.80 1.00 -3.53
C ASN A 116 -2.32 -0.24 -2.79
N TYR A 117 -2.05 -1.40 -3.35
CA TYR A 117 -2.30 -2.69 -2.71
C TYR A 117 -1.03 -3.17 -2.05
N VAL A 118 -1.15 -3.67 -0.82
CA VAL A 118 -0.02 -4.12 -0.03
C VAL A 118 -0.38 -5.44 0.65
N ARG A 119 0.40 -6.49 0.35
CA ARG A 119 0.48 -7.69 1.16
C ARG A 119 1.47 -7.47 2.30
N GLY A 120 1.12 -7.91 3.51
CA GLY A 120 2.04 -8.01 4.64
C GLY A 120 2.03 -9.42 5.25
N GLY A 121 3.20 -9.93 5.64
CA GLY A 121 3.35 -11.23 6.30
C GLY A 121 3.37 -12.43 5.36
N GLY A 122 3.06 -13.60 5.89
CA GLY A 122 3.17 -14.91 5.24
C GLY A 122 4.57 -15.52 5.38
N ASP A 123 5.37 -15.00 6.30
CA ASP A 123 6.72 -15.47 6.59
C ASP A 123 6.70 -16.52 7.69
N LEU A 124 7.80 -17.27 7.82
CA LEU A 124 7.95 -18.17 8.96
C LEU A 124 7.96 -17.34 10.27
N PRO A 125 7.35 -17.83 11.35
CA PRO A 125 7.35 -17.13 12.63
C PRO A 125 8.77 -16.96 13.14
N GLY A 126 9.10 -15.75 13.62
CA GLY A 126 10.42 -15.43 14.16
C GLY A 126 10.56 -13.96 14.57
N PRO A 127 11.73 -13.57 15.10
CA PRO A 127 11.97 -12.21 15.60
C PRO A 127 12.16 -11.15 14.50
N TRP A 128 12.10 -11.53 13.22
CA TRP A 128 12.25 -10.62 12.09
C TRP A 128 10.95 -9.89 11.75
N ALA A 129 11.06 -8.70 11.18
CA ALA A 129 9.92 -7.98 10.65
C ALA A 129 9.26 -8.78 9.51
N PRO A 130 7.93 -8.84 9.44
CA PRO A 130 7.24 -9.51 8.34
C PRO A 130 7.54 -8.78 7.02
N SER A 131 7.74 -9.55 5.97
CA SER A 131 7.93 -9.05 4.62
C SER A 131 6.64 -8.43 4.08
N SER A 132 6.79 -7.48 3.16
CA SER A 132 5.69 -6.86 2.43
C SER A 132 5.90 -6.93 0.92
N TYR A 133 4.82 -6.80 0.17
CA TYR A 133 4.83 -6.70 -1.29
C TYR A 133 3.73 -5.75 -1.71
N SER A 134 4.03 -4.83 -2.62
CA SER A 134 3.10 -3.77 -2.98
C SER A 134 3.11 -3.48 -4.48
N CYS A 135 2.17 -2.65 -4.94
CA CYS A 135 2.21 -2.14 -6.31
C CYS A 135 3.58 -1.49 -6.60
N ARG A 136 4.08 -1.74 -7.82
CA ARG A 136 5.29 -1.08 -8.33
C ARG A 136 4.94 0.35 -8.77
N ASN A 137 5.89 1.27 -8.66
CA ASN A 137 5.81 2.63 -9.21
C ASN A 137 4.65 3.50 -8.68
N VAL A 138 4.34 3.40 -7.38
CA VAL A 138 3.39 4.31 -6.73
C VAL A 138 4.12 5.61 -6.36
N SER A 139 3.71 6.75 -6.92
CA SER A 139 4.29 8.06 -6.60
C SER A 139 4.25 8.32 -5.08
N LEU A 140 5.31 8.88 -4.50
CA LEU A 140 5.34 9.17 -3.06
C LEU A 140 4.48 10.38 -2.68
N ASP A 141 4.14 11.25 -3.64
CA ASP A 141 3.37 12.48 -3.38
C ASP A 141 2.38 12.75 -4.51
N LEU A 142 1.09 12.53 -4.23
CA LEU A 142 -0.01 12.79 -5.16
C LEU A 142 -0.20 14.29 -5.42
N SER A 143 0.09 15.14 -4.43
CA SER A 143 -0.12 16.60 -4.51
C SER A 143 0.77 17.22 -5.59
N LYS A 144 2.03 16.77 -5.70
CA LYS A 144 2.98 17.22 -6.71
C LYS A 144 2.56 16.92 -8.15
N LEU A 145 1.69 15.93 -8.35
CA LEU A 145 1.17 15.57 -9.67
C LEU A 145 -0.09 16.36 -10.04
N VAL A 146 -0.83 16.86 -9.05
CA VAL A 146 -2.06 17.63 -9.25
C VAL A 146 -1.78 19.12 -9.34
N PHE A 147 -0.94 19.64 -8.45
CA PHE A 147 -0.73 21.08 -8.31
C PHE A 147 0.53 21.50 -9.04
N LEU A 148 0.33 22.27 -10.11
CA LEU A 148 1.39 22.81 -10.95
C LEU A 148 1.66 24.25 -10.54
N LYS A 149 2.94 24.61 -10.49
CA LYS A 149 3.35 25.98 -10.22
C LYS A 149 3.02 26.85 -11.43
N GLU A 150 2.40 28.00 -11.20
CA GLU A 150 2.25 28.98 -12.27
C GLU A 150 3.61 29.43 -12.80
N ASP A 151 3.72 29.45 -14.13
CA ASP A 151 4.91 29.97 -14.81
C ASP A 151 5.02 31.46 -14.51
N SER A 152 6.20 31.89 -14.09
CA SER A 152 6.52 33.31 -13.97
C SER A 152 6.38 33.97 -15.34
N LYS A 153 5.30 34.71 -15.58
CA LYS A 153 5.35 35.77 -16.60
C LYS A 153 6.14 36.96 -16.05
#